data_AF-A0AAN4ZSE4-F1
#
_entry.id   AF-A0AAN4ZSE4-F1
#
_cell.length_a   1.000
_cell.length_b   1.000
_cell.length_c   1.000
_cell.angle_alpha   90.00
_cell.angle_beta   90.00
_cell.angle_gamma   90.00
#
_symmetry.space_group_name_H-M   'P 1'
#
loop_
_entity.id
_entity.type
_entity.pdbx_description
1 polymer ?
#
loop_
_entity_poly.entity_id
_entity_poly.type
_entity_poly.pdbx_seq_one_letter_code
_entity_poly.pdbx_strand_id
1 'polypeptide(L)'
;NINSFFSADEKVHLKKCAYTCGQSAQCSENKLRCACLKGYVDVSAVDKKPAGSICTRCNNSRPIGTDYVLLFDESKSAIKGRQAMVNFVSTFLKFIDLDNSDNRFALVQFSGLAKLTAPLAPKANMQDIMDILKQPKTQGIATNTVEALQAANDEVYALLPTNSTRPRVTILLTDGAPTSF
;
A
#
# COMPACT_ATOMS: atom_id res chain seq x y z
N ASN A 1 67.74 23.28 16.68
CA ASN A 1 66.82 24.00 15.79
C ASN A 1 65.79 23.03 15.24
N ILE A 2 64.55 23.21 15.70
CA ILE A 2 63.26 22.80 15.12
C ILE A 2 63.01 21.28 15.00
N ASN A 3 62.51 20.70 16.09
CA ASN A 3 61.79 19.43 16.12
C ASN A 3 60.28 19.66 15.89
N SER A 4 59.70 18.78 15.07
CA SER A 4 58.34 18.22 15.11
C SER A 4 57.12 19.17 15.11
N PHE A 5 56.60 19.35 13.90
CA PHE A 5 55.19 19.17 13.49
C PHE A 5 54.09 19.15 14.56
N PHE A 6 53.27 20.20 14.48
CA PHE A 6 51.84 20.34 14.77
C PHE A 6 51.07 19.15 15.34
N SER A 7 50.53 19.41 16.54
CA SER A 7 49.37 18.77 17.14
C SER A 7 48.07 19.20 16.43
N ALA A 8 47.22 18.24 16.08
CA ALA A 8 45.76 18.40 16.03
C ALA A 8 45.08 17.03 15.84
N ASP A 9 44.71 16.39 16.95
CA ASP A 9 43.68 15.35 16.98
C ASP A 9 42.30 16.00 16.69
N GLU A 10 41.97 16.20 15.42
CA GLU A 10 40.62 16.60 15.03
C GLU A 10 39.72 15.34 14.91
N LYS A 11 39.21 14.90 16.06
CA LYS A 11 38.13 13.90 16.12
C LYS A 11 36.89 14.47 15.43
N VAL A 12 36.64 14.06 14.19
CA VAL A 12 35.36 14.26 13.50
C VAL A 12 34.26 13.60 14.34
N HIS A 13 33.50 14.40 15.09
CA HIS A 13 32.28 13.97 15.77
C HIS A 13 31.26 13.56 14.70
N LEU A 14 31.16 12.26 14.41
CA LEU A 14 30.02 11.67 13.71
C LEU A 14 28.75 12.03 14.51
N LYS A 15 28.03 13.07 14.08
CA LYS A 15 26.75 13.49 14.66
C LYS A 15 25.78 12.31 14.60
N LYS A 16 25.59 11.65 15.75
CA LYS A 16 24.62 10.57 15.95
C LYS A 16 23.20 11.10 15.73
N CYS A 17 22.33 10.26 15.21
CA CYS A 17 20.90 10.55 15.10
C CYS A 17 20.30 10.81 16.50
N ALA A 18 19.15 11.50 16.58
CA ALA A 18 18.46 11.77 17.84
C ALA A 18 18.20 10.52 18.71
N TYR A 19 18.08 9.34 18.10
CA TYR A 19 18.01 8.03 18.75
C TYR A 19 18.57 6.94 17.82
N THR A 20 18.84 5.75 18.36
CA THR A 20 19.38 4.63 17.59
C THR A 20 18.33 4.08 16.62
N CYS A 21 18.65 4.07 15.33
CA CYS A 21 17.77 3.51 14.30
C CYS A 21 17.73 1.98 14.39
N GLY A 22 16.59 1.39 14.03
CA GLY A 22 16.48 -0.05 13.83
C GLY A 22 17.40 -0.55 12.70
N GLN A 23 17.69 -1.85 12.69
CA GLN A 23 18.65 -2.45 11.73
C GLN A 23 18.30 -2.20 10.26
N SER A 24 17.03 -1.99 9.94
CA SER A 24 16.53 -1.71 8.58
C SER A 24 16.03 -0.28 8.43
N ALA A 25 16.63 0.66 9.15
CA ALA A 25 16.38 2.09 9.05
C ALA A 25 17.68 2.88 8.88
N GLN A 26 17.56 4.06 8.29
CA GLN A 26 18.62 5.05 8.19
C GLN A 26 18.21 6.36 8.87
N CYS A 27 19.20 7.10 9.38
CA CYS A 27 18.93 8.42 9.93
C CYS A 27 18.57 9.40 8.81
N SER A 28 17.51 10.18 9.01
CA SER A 28 17.09 11.27 8.13
C SER A 28 18.20 12.33 8.00
N GLU A 29 18.26 13.03 6.87
CA GLU A 29 19.28 14.04 6.57
C GLU A 29 19.35 15.15 7.64
N ASN A 30 18.20 15.55 8.19
CA ASN A 30 18.11 16.51 9.29
C ASN A 30 18.50 15.95 10.67
N LYS A 31 18.85 14.65 10.75
CA LYS A 31 19.29 13.92 11.95
C LYS A 31 18.28 13.86 13.10
N LEU A 32 17.03 14.22 12.86
CA LEU A 32 15.97 14.28 13.87
C LEU A 32 15.21 12.96 14.04
N ARG A 33 15.18 12.12 13.01
CA ARG A 33 14.39 10.88 13.00
C ARG A 33 15.05 9.79 12.18
N CYS A 34 14.76 8.55 12.50
CA CYS A 34 15.06 7.43 11.64
C CYS A 34 13.91 7.24 10.64
N ALA A 35 14.25 6.73 9.47
CA ALA A 35 13.32 6.34 8.42
C ALA A 35 13.69 4.94 7.95
N CYS A 36 12.70 4.06 7.75
CA CYS A 36 12.95 2.73 7.22
C CYS A 36 13.62 2.81 5.85
N LEU A 37 14.49 1.84 5.58
CA LEU A 37 15.11 1.68 4.26
C LEU A 37 14.02 1.40 3.21
N LYS A 38 14.33 1.67 1.94
CA LYS A 38 13.43 1.34 0.83
C LYS A 38 13.03 -0.14 0.89
N GLY A 39 11.72 -0.42 0.75
CA GLY A 39 11.17 -1.78 0.85
C GLY A 39 10.86 -2.25 2.28
N TYR A 40 11.05 -1.38 3.28
CA TYR A 40 10.65 -1.62 4.66
C TYR A 40 9.60 -0.60 5.10
N VAL A 41 8.74 -1.03 6.02
CA VAL A 41 7.60 -0.24 6.52
C VAL A 41 7.80 0.00 7.99
N ASP A 42 7.63 1.25 8.37
CA ASP A 42 7.69 1.65 9.77
C ASP A 42 6.42 1.23 10.48
N VAL A 43 6.55 0.28 11.40
CA VAL A 43 5.46 -0.19 12.27
C VAL A 43 5.71 0.21 13.73
N SER A 44 6.66 1.10 13.98
CA SER A 44 7.09 1.50 15.34
C SER A 44 5.95 2.05 16.20
N ALA A 45 4.96 2.69 15.57
CA ALA A 45 3.80 3.27 16.26
C ALA A 45 2.96 2.21 17.00
N VAL A 46 2.90 0.97 16.50
CA VAL A 46 2.16 -0.14 17.12
C VAL A 46 2.70 -0.43 18.53
N ASP A 47 4.02 -0.35 18.69
CA ASP A 47 4.73 -0.61 19.94
C ASP A 47 5.09 0.66 20.72
N LYS A 48 4.49 1.81 20.37
CA LYS A 48 4.80 3.12 20.98
C LYS A 48 6.29 3.49 20.92
N LYS A 49 6.98 3.07 19.86
CA LYS A 49 8.40 3.37 19.63
C LYS A 49 8.58 4.54 18.66
N PRO A 50 9.71 5.28 18.73
CA PRO A 50 9.99 6.35 17.78
C PRO A 50 10.14 5.80 16.35
N ALA A 51 9.87 6.63 15.35
CA ALA A 51 9.89 6.27 13.94
C ALA A 51 11.19 5.55 13.53
N GLY A 52 11.12 4.53 12.68
CA GLY A 52 12.27 3.75 12.23
C GLY A 52 12.93 2.86 13.30
N SER A 53 12.25 2.63 14.43
CA SER A 53 12.70 1.65 15.45
C SER A 53 12.38 0.22 15.04
N ILE A 54 11.20 0.02 14.43
CA ILE A 54 10.72 -1.26 13.94
C ILE A 54 10.37 -1.10 12.48
N CYS A 55 11.22 -1.68 11.64
CA CYS A 55 11.06 -1.71 10.20
C CYS A 55 10.79 -3.13 9.77
N THR A 56 9.57 -3.39 9.31
CA THR A 56 9.20 -4.70 8.79
C THR A 56 9.46 -4.71 7.30
N ARG A 57 10.18 -5.73 6.81
CA ARG A 57 10.37 -5.91 5.37
C ARG A 57 9.00 -6.08 4.74
N CYS A 58 8.65 -5.27 3.75
CA CYS A 58 7.59 -5.68 2.83
C CYS A 58 8.10 -6.97 2.20
N ASN A 59 7.51 -8.11 2.56
CA ASN A 59 7.86 -9.36 1.92
C ASN A 59 7.22 -9.42 0.53
N ASN A 60 7.59 -8.48 -0.33
CA ASN A 60 7.53 -8.62 -1.79
C ASN A 60 8.66 -9.54 -2.28
N SER A 61 9.37 -10.22 -1.35
CA SER A 61 10.53 -11.08 -1.63
C SER A 61 10.14 -12.54 -1.88
N ARG A 62 8.85 -12.90 -1.81
CA ARG A 62 8.40 -14.10 -2.50
C ARG A 62 8.44 -13.76 -4.00
N PRO A 63 9.20 -14.51 -4.83
CA PRO A 63 9.20 -14.30 -6.28
C PRO A 63 7.83 -14.58 -6.93
N ILE A 64 6.82 -14.90 -6.14
CA ILE A 64 5.52 -15.36 -6.61
C ILE A 64 4.50 -14.21 -6.63
N GLY A 65 4.76 -13.00 -6.11
CA GLY A 65 3.79 -11.88 -6.11
C GLY A 65 2.48 -12.17 -5.35
N THR A 66 1.64 -11.15 -5.15
CA THR A 66 0.34 -11.24 -4.48
C THR A 66 -0.80 -10.80 -5.40
N ASP A 67 -1.94 -11.48 -5.29
CA ASP A 67 -3.17 -11.13 -6.01
C ASP A 67 -4.09 -10.31 -5.11
N TYR A 68 -4.17 -9.01 -5.38
CA TYR A 68 -5.04 -8.08 -4.66
C TYR A 68 -6.35 -7.86 -5.42
N VAL A 69 -7.47 -7.88 -4.70
CA VAL A 69 -8.78 -7.45 -5.21
C VAL A 69 -9.30 -6.33 -4.33
N LEU A 70 -9.48 -5.15 -4.90
CA LEU A 70 -10.08 -4.01 -4.21
C LEU A 70 -11.55 -3.89 -4.56
N LEU A 71 -12.40 -3.93 -3.55
CA LEU A 71 -13.82 -3.59 -3.64
C LEU A 71 -13.98 -2.11 -3.25
N PHE A 72 -14.38 -1.30 -4.22
CA PHE A 72 -14.49 0.14 -4.09
C PHE A 72 -15.96 0.57 -4.09
N ASP A 73 -16.43 1.08 -2.97
CA ASP A 73 -17.80 1.57 -2.80
C ASP A 73 -18.02 2.91 -3.54
N GLU A 74 -18.94 2.88 -4.49
CA GLU A 74 -19.39 4.01 -5.33
C GLU A 74 -20.81 4.47 -4.94
N SER A 75 -21.33 4.01 -3.80
CA SER A 75 -22.64 4.42 -3.30
C SER A 75 -22.69 5.90 -2.95
N LYS A 76 -23.90 6.45 -2.93
CA LYS A 76 -24.15 7.87 -2.62
C LYS A 76 -23.64 8.26 -1.22
N SER A 77 -23.67 7.37 -0.25
CA SER A 77 -23.16 7.65 1.10
C SER A 77 -21.65 7.88 1.08
N ALA A 78 -20.91 7.05 0.32
CA ALA A 78 -19.45 7.08 0.26
C ALA A 78 -18.85 8.32 -0.43
N ILE A 79 -19.65 9.14 -1.12
CA ILE A 79 -19.19 10.32 -1.86
C ILE A 79 -18.36 11.27 -1.01
N LYS A 80 -18.76 11.50 0.25
CA LYS A 80 -18.01 12.41 1.16
C LYS A 80 -16.60 11.90 1.46
N GLY A 81 -16.43 10.57 1.53
CA GLY A 81 -15.15 9.91 1.80
C GLY A 81 -14.35 9.54 0.55
N ARG A 82 -14.94 9.68 -0.65
CA ARG A 82 -14.35 9.21 -1.92
C ARG A 82 -12.91 9.65 -2.11
N GLN A 83 -12.60 10.93 -1.89
CA GLN A 83 -11.25 11.43 -2.10
C GLN A 83 -10.23 10.75 -1.18
N ALA A 84 -10.61 10.48 0.07
CA ALA A 84 -9.76 9.75 1.01
C ALA A 84 -9.56 8.29 0.57
N MET A 85 -10.63 7.64 0.07
CA MET A 85 -10.54 6.29 -0.49
C MET A 85 -9.61 6.26 -1.71
N VAL A 86 -9.76 7.17 -2.67
CA VAL A 86 -8.87 7.27 -3.85
C VAL A 86 -7.42 7.53 -3.44
N ASN A 87 -7.19 8.40 -2.45
CA ASN A 87 -5.85 8.66 -1.91
C ASN A 87 -5.24 7.42 -1.24
N PHE A 88 -6.07 6.65 -0.52
CA PHE A 88 -5.65 5.37 0.03
C PHE A 88 -5.23 4.41 -1.08
N VAL A 89 -6.03 4.25 -2.14
CA VAL A 89 -5.67 3.37 -3.27
C VAL A 89 -4.35 3.80 -3.89
N SER A 90 -4.18 5.09 -4.19
CA SER A 90 -2.92 5.62 -4.75
C SER A 90 -1.72 5.31 -3.85
N THR A 91 -1.86 5.49 -2.54
CA THR A 91 -0.79 5.20 -1.57
C THR A 91 -0.51 3.71 -1.48
N PHE A 92 -1.55 2.87 -1.50
CA PHE A 92 -1.43 1.42 -1.45
C PHE A 92 -0.76 0.85 -2.70
N LEU A 93 -1.13 1.32 -3.89
CA LEU A 93 -0.52 0.88 -5.15
C LEU A 93 0.98 1.19 -5.21
N LYS A 94 1.40 2.36 -4.71
CA LYS A 94 2.82 2.72 -4.54
C LYS A 94 3.51 1.82 -3.52
N PHE A 95 2.81 1.53 -2.41
CA PHE A 95 3.34 0.70 -1.33
C PHE A 95 3.63 -0.73 -1.79
N ILE A 96 2.74 -1.34 -2.58
CA ILE A 96 2.95 -2.67 -3.14
C ILE A 96 3.88 -2.67 -4.36
N ASP A 97 4.35 -1.50 -4.80
CA ASP A 97 5.17 -1.33 -6.00
C ASP A 97 4.56 -2.00 -7.24
N LEU A 98 3.28 -1.70 -7.52
CA LEU A 98 2.48 -2.42 -8.53
C LEU A 98 3.19 -2.47 -9.89
N ASP A 99 3.75 -1.35 -10.34
CA ASP A 99 4.35 -1.23 -11.67
C ASP A 99 5.66 -2.04 -11.84
N ASN A 100 6.37 -2.34 -10.75
CA ASN A 100 7.71 -2.94 -10.78
C ASN A 100 7.80 -4.28 -10.05
N SER A 101 6.68 -4.87 -9.66
CA SER A 101 6.62 -6.15 -8.96
C SER A 101 5.74 -7.17 -9.69
N ASP A 102 5.81 -8.42 -9.25
CA ASP A 102 4.89 -9.46 -9.73
C ASP A 102 3.48 -9.37 -9.08
N ASN A 103 3.20 -8.30 -8.34
CA ASN A 103 1.87 -8.09 -7.76
C ASN A 103 0.84 -7.85 -8.87
N ARG A 104 -0.35 -8.41 -8.67
CA ARG A 104 -1.49 -8.21 -9.57
C ARG A 104 -2.60 -7.53 -8.77
N PHE A 105 -3.32 -6.64 -9.42
CA PHE A 105 -4.36 -5.86 -8.78
C PHE A 105 -5.61 -5.85 -9.65
N ALA A 106 -6.74 -6.20 -9.05
CA ALA A 106 -8.06 -6.06 -9.65
C ALA A 106 -8.87 -5.02 -8.88
N LEU A 107 -9.71 -4.30 -9.62
CA LEU A 107 -10.64 -3.30 -9.10
C LEU A 107 -12.07 -3.72 -9.43
N VAL A 108 -12.88 -3.90 -8.39
CA VAL A 108 -14.32 -4.05 -8.48
C VAL A 108 -14.94 -2.78 -7.90
N GLN A 109 -15.71 -2.06 -8.71
CA GLN A 109 -16.50 -0.91 -8.24
C GLN A 109 -17.92 -1.40 -7.98
N PHE A 110 -18.50 -1.04 -6.83
CA PHE A 110 -19.84 -1.50 -6.48
C PHE A 110 -20.71 -0.40 -5.91
N SER A 111 -22.02 -0.52 -6.11
CA SER A 111 -23.05 0.23 -5.40
C SER A 111 -24.26 -0.69 -5.21
N GLY A 112 -25.35 -0.51 -5.95
CA GLY A 112 -26.43 -1.50 -6.03
C GLY A 112 -26.04 -2.75 -6.82
N LEU A 113 -25.11 -2.61 -7.77
CA LEU A 113 -24.51 -3.69 -8.54
C LEU A 113 -22.99 -3.64 -8.43
N ALA A 114 -22.33 -4.79 -8.59
CA ALA A 114 -20.87 -4.89 -8.66
C ALA A 114 -20.39 -4.96 -10.11
N LYS A 115 -19.21 -4.38 -10.38
CA LYS A 115 -18.58 -4.45 -11.70
C LYS A 115 -17.08 -4.59 -11.56
N LEU A 116 -16.52 -5.65 -12.15
CA LEU A 116 -15.08 -5.75 -12.38
C LEU A 116 -14.65 -4.71 -13.42
N THR A 117 -13.99 -3.64 -12.98
CA THR A 117 -13.55 -2.53 -13.85
C THR A 117 -12.08 -2.60 -14.21
N ALA A 118 -11.27 -3.30 -13.42
CA ALA A 118 -9.93 -3.72 -13.80
C ALA A 118 -9.71 -5.20 -13.41
N PRO A 119 -9.50 -6.12 -14.36
CA PRO A 119 -9.18 -7.52 -14.06
C PRO A 119 -7.72 -7.70 -13.60
N LEU A 120 -7.40 -8.84 -12.99
CA LEU A 120 -6.01 -9.19 -12.68
C LEU A 120 -5.19 -9.34 -13.97
N ALA A 121 -4.13 -8.55 -14.10
CA ALA A 121 -3.23 -8.59 -15.26
C ALA A 121 -1.78 -8.88 -14.84
N PRO A 122 -0.98 -9.64 -15.62
CA PRO A 122 0.43 -9.94 -15.33
C PRO A 122 1.38 -8.73 -15.30
N LYS A 123 0.89 -7.53 -15.65
CA LYS A 123 1.61 -6.25 -15.62
C LYS A 123 0.60 -5.12 -15.42
N ALA A 124 -0.09 -5.14 -14.30
CA ALA A 124 -1.04 -4.08 -13.98
C ALA A 124 -0.30 -2.75 -13.82
N ASN A 125 -0.88 -1.68 -14.36
CA ASN A 125 -0.30 -0.34 -14.28
C ASN A 125 -1.10 0.50 -13.27
N MET A 126 -0.41 1.13 -12.33
CA MET A 126 -1.00 2.00 -11.33
C MET A 126 -1.81 3.13 -11.97
N GLN A 127 -1.29 3.77 -13.02
CA GLN A 127 -1.94 4.88 -13.72
C GLN A 127 -3.29 4.46 -14.31
N ASP A 128 -3.37 3.26 -14.91
CA ASP A 128 -4.63 2.74 -15.49
C ASP A 128 -5.71 2.59 -14.40
N ILE A 129 -5.34 2.04 -13.24
CA ILE A 129 -6.26 1.92 -12.09
C ILE A 129 -6.70 3.29 -11.58
N MET A 130 -5.76 4.23 -11.46
CA MET A 130 -6.06 5.58 -11.00
C MET A 130 -6.95 6.34 -11.98
N ASP A 131 -6.80 6.11 -13.29
CA ASP A 131 -7.62 6.77 -14.30
C ASP A 131 -9.05 6.23 -14.31
N ILE A 132 -9.25 4.93 -14.05
CA ILE A 132 -10.59 4.36 -13.80
C ILE A 132 -11.25 5.04 -12.60
N LEU A 133 -10.52 5.24 -11.49
CA LEU A 133 -11.07 5.84 -10.26
C LEU A 133 -11.37 7.34 -10.38
N LYS A 134 -10.66 8.06 -11.25
CA LYS A 134 -10.89 9.49 -11.54
C LYS A 134 -12.10 9.72 -12.45
N GLN A 135 -12.56 8.71 -13.20
CA GLN A 135 -13.69 8.89 -14.09
C GLN A 135 -14.95 9.29 -13.32
N PRO A 136 -15.71 10.29 -13.80
CA PRO A 136 -17.02 10.59 -13.24
C PRO A 136 -17.94 9.38 -13.43
N LYS A 137 -18.64 8.98 -12.37
CA LYS A 137 -19.59 7.86 -12.38
C LYS A 137 -20.97 8.33 -11.95
N THR A 138 -21.98 7.70 -12.52
CA THR A 138 -23.36 7.83 -12.04
C THR A 138 -23.44 7.31 -10.60
N GLN A 139 -24.01 8.11 -9.71
CA GLN A 139 -24.11 7.77 -8.30
C GLN A 139 -25.07 6.59 -8.10
N GLY A 140 -24.58 5.52 -7.47
CA GLY A 140 -25.44 4.42 -7.04
C GLY A 140 -26.18 4.76 -5.75
N ILE A 141 -27.41 4.25 -5.60
CA ILE A 141 -28.28 4.56 -4.45
C ILE A 141 -28.25 3.51 -3.33
N ALA A 142 -27.56 2.39 -3.56
CA ALA A 142 -27.45 1.27 -2.64
C ALA A 142 -25.99 0.85 -2.45
N THR A 143 -25.76 0.03 -1.43
CA THR A 143 -24.45 -0.47 -0.98
C THR A 143 -24.55 -1.98 -0.84
N ASN A 144 -24.30 -2.70 -1.93
CA ASN A 144 -24.40 -4.15 -2.04
C ASN A 144 -23.01 -4.79 -1.89
N THR A 145 -22.56 -4.92 -0.64
CA THR A 145 -21.26 -5.54 -0.33
C THR A 145 -21.26 -7.04 -0.61
N VAL A 146 -22.42 -7.71 -0.57
CA VAL A 146 -22.55 -9.14 -0.88
C VAL A 146 -22.17 -9.39 -2.33
N GLU A 147 -22.77 -8.65 -3.26
CA GLU A 147 -22.48 -8.79 -4.68
C GLU A 147 -21.02 -8.41 -5.00
N ALA A 148 -20.46 -7.42 -4.30
CA ALA A 148 -19.04 -7.07 -4.45
C ALA A 148 -18.11 -8.24 -4.05
N LEU A 149 -18.41 -8.93 -2.95
CA LEU A 149 -17.66 -10.09 -2.51
C LEU A 149 -17.85 -11.29 -3.44
N GLN A 150 -19.07 -11.49 -3.96
CA GLN A 150 -19.35 -12.50 -4.99
C GLN A 150 -18.55 -12.22 -6.26
N ALA A 151 -18.52 -10.98 -6.75
CA ALA A 151 -17.73 -10.60 -7.91
C ALA A 151 -16.22 -10.87 -7.71
N ALA A 152 -15.66 -10.57 -6.53
CA ALA A 152 -14.27 -10.95 -6.22
C ALA A 152 -14.03 -12.46 -6.28
N ASN A 153 -14.97 -13.26 -5.79
CA ASN A 153 -14.84 -14.71 -5.83
C ASN A 153 -15.00 -15.26 -7.24
N ASP A 154 -16.09 -14.91 -7.91
CA ASP A 154 -16.59 -15.58 -9.11
C ASP A 154 -15.95 -15.02 -10.38
N GLU A 155 -15.72 -13.70 -10.44
CA GLU A 155 -15.15 -13.04 -11.62
C GLU A 155 -13.63 -12.89 -11.54
N VAL A 156 -13.03 -13.04 -10.35
CA VAL A 156 -11.58 -12.88 -10.18
C VAL A 156 -10.91 -14.16 -9.70
N TYR A 157 -11.24 -14.67 -8.51
CA TYR A 157 -10.52 -15.81 -7.94
C TYR A 157 -10.85 -17.16 -8.57
N ALA A 158 -12.08 -17.37 -9.03
CA ALA A 158 -12.49 -18.61 -9.71
C ALA A 158 -11.77 -18.81 -11.05
N LEU A 159 -11.27 -17.73 -11.66
CA LEU A 159 -10.49 -17.77 -12.91
C LEU A 159 -9.01 -18.08 -12.67
N LEU A 160 -8.55 -18.10 -11.41
CA LEU A 160 -7.15 -18.36 -11.09
C LEU A 160 -6.86 -19.87 -11.04
N PRO A 161 -5.64 -20.30 -11.41
CA PRO A 161 -5.23 -21.68 -11.26
C PRO A 161 -5.40 -22.18 -9.82
N THR A 162 -5.98 -23.37 -9.67
CA THR A 162 -6.26 -24.00 -8.37
C THR A 162 -4.99 -24.37 -7.60
N ASN A 163 -3.87 -24.57 -8.30
CA ASN A 163 -2.56 -24.85 -7.72
C ASN A 163 -1.69 -23.60 -7.50
N SER A 164 -2.25 -22.40 -7.67
CA SER A 164 -1.51 -21.15 -7.44
C SER A 164 -1.12 -21.02 -5.97
N THR A 165 0.17 -20.79 -5.70
CA THR A 165 0.71 -20.51 -4.36
C THR A 165 0.76 -19.00 -4.05
N ARG A 166 0.21 -18.16 -4.94
CA ARG A 166 0.13 -16.71 -4.73
C ARG A 166 -0.82 -16.40 -3.56
N PRO A 167 -0.40 -15.59 -2.57
CA PRO A 167 -1.34 -15.05 -1.60
C PRO A 167 -2.45 -14.28 -2.31
N ARG A 168 -3.68 -14.39 -1.80
CA ARG A 168 -4.86 -13.68 -2.31
C ARG A 168 -5.38 -12.78 -1.19
N VAL A 169 -5.58 -11.51 -1.48
CA VAL A 169 -6.00 -10.51 -0.50
C VAL A 169 -7.16 -9.69 -1.08
N THR A 170 -8.30 -9.71 -0.39
CA THR A 170 -9.43 -8.81 -0.68
C THR A 170 -9.38 -7.61 0.26
N ILE A 171 -9.54 -6.41 -0.29
CA ILE A 171 -9.63 -5.16 0.47
C ILE A 171 -10.99 -4.55 0.17
N LEU A 172 -11.81 -4.32 1.19
CA LEU A 172 -13.10 -3.65 1.06
C LEU A 172 -12.99 -2.23 1.59
N LEU A 173 -13.29 -1.24 0.74
CA LEU A 173 -13.42 0.16 1.12
C LEU A 173 -14.89 0.57 0.99
N THR A 174 -15.53 0.89 2.11
CA THR A 174 -16.93 1.32 2.22
C THR A 174 -17.06 2.36 3.33
N ASP A 175 -18.12 3.16 3.29
CA ASP A 175 -18.42 4.17 4.30
C ASP A 175 -19.46 3.74 5.35
N GLY A 176 -20.03 2.53 5.25
CA GLY A 176 -21.08 2.11 6.19
C GLY A 176 -21.69 0.73 5.96
N ALA A 177 -22.88 0.54 6.55
CA ALA A 177 -23.58 -0.74 6.55
C ALA A 177 -24.16 -1.08 5.15
N PRO A 178 -24.22 -2.37 4.78
CA PRO A 178 -24.88 -2.78 3.54
C PRO A 178 -26.35 -2.37 3.55
N THR A 179 -26.85 -1.91 2.41
CA THR A 179 -28.25 -1.50 2.23
C THR A 179 -29.01 -2.39 1.24
N SER A 180 -28.33 -3.38 0.65
CA SER A 180 -28.86 -4.40 -0.24
C SER A 180 -28.12 -5.72 0.00
N PHE A 181 -28.82 -6.83 -0.20
CA PHE A 181 -28.31 -8.20 -0.07
C PHE A 181 -28.81 -9.06 -1.23
#